data_AF-A0A3Q1GWA3-F1
#
_entry.id   AF-A0A3Q1GWA3-F1
#
_cell.length_a   1.000
_cell.length_b   1.000
_cell.length_c   1.000
_cell.angle_alpha   90.00
_cell.angle_beta   90.00
_cell.angle_gamma   90.00
#
_symmetry.space_group_name_H-M   'P 1'
#
loop_
_entity.id
_entity.type
_entity.pdbx_description
1 polymer ?
#
loop_
_entity_poly.entity_id
_entity_poly.type
_entity_poly.pdbx_seq_one_letter_code
_entity_poly.pdbx_strand_id
1 'polypeptide(L)'
;MVFFKISVSQHVCTFCEKLKAKKSFTHKNVLKERKNENIKLLLCLSSCVQFAAVLDCVLSKLSRYDEGTLFSSILSFTVSSLSLSSALQKPGMDLADTYITFVRQNQDILRDRVNDELYTEKVFEQWYTGSMKAVCVWLTDRLDLQLHMYQLKTLIKIVKKTYRDFRLQGVLDGTLNNKSYETIYNRLTVEEATVAVKAGGGLQGISMRDSDEEDD
;
A
#
# COMPACT_ATOMS: atom_id res chain seq x y z
N MET A 1 -1.92 -10.83 15.60
CA MET A 1 -1.86 -10.56 14.14
C MET A 1 -2.73 -11.51 13.30
N VAL A 2 -2.93 -12.77 13.72
CA VAL A 2 -3.79 -13.74 13.02
C VAL A 2 -5.28 -13.32 12.96
N PHE A 3 -5.81 -12.70 14.01
CA PHE A 3 -7.21 -12.22 14.05
C PHE A 3 -7.54 -11.12 13.03
N PHE A 4 -6.56 -10.27 12.66
CA PHE A 4 -6.78 -9.19 11.69
C PHE A 4 -6.82 -9.73 10.25
N LYS A 5 -6.00 -10.75 9.94
CA LYS A 5 -6.01 -11.47 8.65
C LYS A 5 -7.34 -12.18 8.42
N ILE A 6 -7.89 -12.84 9.45
CA ILE A 6 -9.16 -13.57 9.36
C ILE A 6 -10.32 -12.59 9.19
N SER A 7 -10.38 -11.50 9.96
CA SER A 7 -11.52 -10.56 9.92
C SER A 7 -11.67 -9.85 8.58
N VAL A 8 -10.57 -9.37 7.98
CA VAL A 8 -10.63 -8.67 6.69
C VAL A 8 -10.92 -9.63 5.54
N SER A 9 -10.25 -10.79 5.49
CA SER A 9 -10.50 -11.80 4.44
C SER A 9 -11.93 -12.35 4.50
N GLN A 10 -12.49 -12.53 5.71
CA GLN A 10 -13.85 -13.03 5.91
C GLN A 10 -14.90 -11.96 5.59
N HIS A 11 -14.63 -10.68 5.82
CA HIS A 11 -15.49 -9.59 5.36
C HIS A 11 -15.49 -9.45 3.83
N VAL A 12 -14.33 -9.56 3.18
CA VAL A 12 -14.22 -9.52 1.71
C VAL A 12 -14.91 -10.73 1.08
N CYS A 13 -14.77 -11.94 1.66
CA CYS A 13 -15.52 -13.13 1.21
C CYS A 13 -17.04 -12.97 1.40
N THR A 14 -17.49 -12.52 2.57
CA THR A 14 -18.93 -12.28 2.85
C THR A 14 -19.51 -11.21 1.92
N PHE A 15 -18.71 -10.21 1.55
CA PHE A 15 -19.05 -9.17 0.59
C PHE A 15 -19.21 -9.73 -0.83
N CYS A 16 -18.29 -10.60 -1.26
CA CYS A 16 -18.34 -11.26 -2.56
C CYS A 16 -19.56 -12.19 -2.74
N GLU A 17 -19.96 -12.88 -1.68
CA GLU A 17 -21.18 -13.70 -1.64
C GLU A 17 -22.45 -12.88 -1.91
N LYS A 18 -22.53 -11.66 -1.34
CA LYS A 18 -23.68 -10.75 -1.54
C LYS A 18 -23.82 -10.23 -2.97
N LEU A 19 -22.72 -10.18 -3.74
CA LEU A 19 -22.73 -9.74 -5.14
C LEU A 19 -23.34 -10.78 -6.10
N LYS A 20 -23.27 -12.08 -5.77
CA LYS A 20 -23.78 -13.16 -6.65
C LYS A 20 -25.31 -13.29 -6.68
N ALA A 21 -26.04 -12.67 -5.75
CA ALA A 21 -27.41 -13.03 -5.43
C ALA A 21 -28.54 -12.35 -6.25
N LYS A 22 -28.31 -11.77 -7.45
CA LYS A 22 -29.40 -11.09 -8.20
C LYS A 22 -29.40 -11.33 -9.71
N LYS A 23 -30.33 -12.18 -10.18
CA LYS A 23 -30.82 -12.18 -11.58
C LYS A 23 -32.34 -12.39 -11.66
N SER A 24 -33.05 -11.50 -12.37
CA SER A 24 -34.32 -11.71 -13.11
C SER A 24 -34.84 -10.37 -13.70
N PHE A 25 -35.62 -10.43 -14.78
CA PHE A 25 -35.59 -9.57 -15.99
C PHE A 25 -36.81 -8.62 -16.19
N THR A 26 -36.73 -7.76 -17.24
CA THR A 26 -37.70 -6.82 -17.91
C THR A 26 -38.05 -5.45 -17.28
N HIS A 27 -37.91 -4.37 -18.11
CA HIS A 27 -38.15 -2.88 -18.00
C HIS A 27 -37.81 -2.13 -16.69
N LYS A 28 -37.82 -2.81 -15.54
CA LYS A 28 -37.13 -2.42 -14.31
C LYS A 28 -35.61 -2.39 -14.49
N ASN A 29 -35.07 -2.86 -15.62
CA ASN A 29 -33.64 -3.04 -15.86
C ASN A 29 -32.83 -1.74 -15.90
N VAL A 30 -33.30 -0.61 -16.45
CA VAL A 30 -32.47 0.62 -16.41
C VAL A 30 -32.37 1.18 -14.99
N LEU A 31 -33.44 1.09 -14.20
CA LEU A 31 -33.46 1.51 -12.79
C LEU A 31 -32.80 0.48 -11.87
N LYS A 32 -32.88 -0.81 -12.19
CA LYS A 32 -32.21 -1.92 -11.49
C LYS A 32 -30.75 -1.95 -11.83
N GLU A 33 -30.34 -1.70 -13.06
CA GLU A 33 -28.94 -1.51 -13.47
C GLU A 33 -28.42 -0.21 -12.87
N ARG A 34 -29.10 0.94 -12.94
CA ARG A 34 -28.66 2.13 -12.21
C ARG A 34 -28.59 1.89 -10.69
N LYS A 35 -29.54 1.16 -10.09
CA LYS A 35 -29.44 0.76 -8.67
C LYS A 35 -28.32 -0.26 -8.44
N ASN A 36 -28.04 -1.14 -9.38
CA ASN A 36 -26.98 -2.16 -9.28
C ASN A 36 -25.61 -1.52 -9.45
N GLU A 37 -25.45 -0.55 -10.35
CA GLU A 37 -24.28 0.30 -10.53
C GLU A 37 -24.06 1.19 -9.31
N ASN A 38 -25.12 1.78 -8.73
CA ASN A 38 -25.01 2.51 -7.46
C ASN A 38 -24.65 1.58 -6.29
N ILE A 39 -25.18 0.36 -6.25
CA ILE A 39 -24.82 -0.65 -5.23
C ILE A 39 -23.37 -1.09 -5.43
N LYS A 40 -22.95 -1.40 -6.66
CA LYS A 40 -21.55 -1.69 -7.03
C LYS A 40 -20.64 -0.54 -6.62
N LEU A 41 -20.99 0.71 -6.95
CA LEU A 41 -20.22 1.89 -6.57
C LEU A 41 -20.11 2.04 -5.04
N LEU A 42 -21.20 1.88 -4.29
CA LEU A 42 -21.19 1.90 -2.83
C LEU A 42 -20.34 0.77 -2.23
N LEU A 43 -20.38 -0.40 -2.84
CA LEU A 43 -19.60 -1.56 -2.45
C LEU A 43 -18.10 -1.36 -2.74
N CYS A 44 -17.75 -0.75 -3.88
CA CYS A 44 -16.39 -0.34 -4.25
C CYS A 44 -15.83 0.70 -3.27
N LEU A 45 -16.63 1.70 -2.92
CA LEU A 45 -16.24 2.71 -1.92
C LEU A 45 -16.00 2.05 -0.55
N SER A 46 -16.86 1.10 -0.15
CA SER A 46 -16.69 0.39 1.11
C SER A 46 -15.43 -0.49 1.15
N SER A 47 -15.04 -1.14 0.05
CA SER A 47 -13.81 -1.94 0.01
C SER A 47 -12.57 -1.04 0.01
N CYS A 48 -12.60 0.06 -0.75
CA CYS A 48 -11.50 1.03 -0.79
C CYS A 48 -11.23 1.67 0.59
N VAL A 49 -12.27 1.94 1.38
CA VAL A 49 -12.13 2.45 2.76
C VAL A 49 -11.40 1.44 3.66
N GLN A 50 -11.68 0.15 3.51
CA GLN A 50 -11.01 -0.89 4.31
C GLN A 50 -9.54 -1.05 3.90
N PHE A 51 -9.25 -0.98 2.59
CA PHE A 51 -7.88 -1.05 2.11
C PHE A 51 -7.05 0.15 2.57
N ALA A 52 -7.64 1.34 2.51
CA ALA A 52 -7.04 2.57 3.04
C ALA A 52 -6.70 2.43 4.53
N ALA A 53 -7.61 1.88 5.34
CA ALA A 53 -7.37 1.71 6.77
C ALA A 53 -6.16 0.80 7.09
N VAL A 54 -5.88 -0.20 6.26
CA VAL A 54 -4.69 -1.06 6.44
C VAL A 54 -3.40 -0.29 6.12
N LEU A 55 -3.40 0.52 5.07
CA LEU A 55 -2.29 1.40 4.75
C LEU A 55 -2.09 2.47 5.83
N ASP A 56 -3.16 3.09 6.32
CA ASP A 56 -3.11 4.06 7.41
C ASP A 56 -2.51 3.46 8.69
N CYS A 57 -2.82 2.20 8.98
CA CYS A 57 -2.22 1.46 10.10
C CYS A 57 -0.70 1.26 9.90
N VAL A 58 -0.26 0.98 8.67
CA VAL A 58 1.17 0.89 8.32
C VAL A 58 1.84 2.24 8.50
N LEU A 59 1.24 3.31 7.96
CA LEU A 59 1.76 4.67 8.05
C LEU A 59 1.81 5.18 9.50
N SER A 60 0.80 4.88 10.31
CA SER A 60 0.78 5.19 11.75
C SER A 60 1.92 4.50 12.52
N LYS A 61 2.25 3.25 12.16
CA LYS A 61 3.42 2.57 12.73
C LYS A 61 4.73 3.22 12.31
N LEU A 62 4.83 3.70 11.07
CA LEU A 62 6.00 4.43 10.58
C LEU A 62 6.19 5.77 11.29
N SER A 63 5.13 6.47 11.68
CA SER A 63 5.21 7.74 12.42
C SER A 63 5.94 7.63 13.77
N ARG A 64 6.09 6.41 14.32
CA ARG A 64 6.89 6.19 15.55
C ARG A 64 8.38 6.52 15.38
N TYR A 65 8.85 6.60 14.13
CA TYR A 65 10.23 6.89 13.78
C TYR A 65 10.45 8.36 13.38
N ASP A 66 9.44 9.23 13.55
CA ASP A 66 9.59 10.66 13.35
C ASP A 66 10.60 11.25 14.36
N GLU A 67 11.37 12.26 13.94
CA GLU A 67 12.34 12.94 14.81
C GLU A 67 11.65 13.48 16.08
N GLY A 68 12.27 13.26 17.25
CA GLY A 68 11.72 13.71 18.55
C GLY A 68 10.86 12.68 19.29
N THR A 69 10.59 11.50 18.75
CA THR A 69 9.96 10.40 19.51
C THR A 69 10.96 9.69 20.42
N LEU A 70 10.55 9.21 21.60
CA LEU A 70 11.45 8.55 22.58
C LEU A 70 12.15 7.28 22.05
N PHE A 71 11.68 6.71 20.94
CA PHE A 71 12.32 5.58 20.27
C PHE A 71 13.49 6.01 19.37
N SER A 72 13.53 7.26 18.91
CA SER A 72 14.69 7.80 18.20
C SER A 72 15.87 8.07 19.15
N SER A 73 15.60 8.26 20.44
CA SER A 73 16.59 8.60 21.49
C SER A 73 17.22 7.40 22.21
N ILE A 74 16.61 6.20 22.16
CA ILE A 74 17.13 5.01 22.87
C ILE A 74 18.35 4.38 22.17
N LEU A 75 18.61 4.67 20.89
CA LEU A 75 19.80 4.16 20.20
C LEU A 75 21.09 4.93 20.51
N SER A 76 21.02 6.11 21.12
CA SER A 76 22.22 6.91 21.43
C SER A 76 22.86 6.60 22.80
N PHE A 77 22.26 5.77 23.67
CA PHE A 77 22.79 5.57 25.03
C PHE A 77 23.01 4.12 25.48
N THR A 78 22.87 3.11 24.64
CA THR A 78 23.23 1.72 25.03
C THR A 78 24.03 1.02 23.94
N VAL A 79 25.34 1.28 23.92
CA VAL A 79 26.30 0.36 23.30
C VAL A 79 26.62 -0.75 24.30
N SER A 80 26.39 -1.99 23.86
CA SER A 80 26.94 -3.24 24.40
C SER A 80 26.67 -3.60 25.87
N SER A 81 25.81 -4.60 26.08
CA SER A 81 26.27 -5.89 26.64
C SER A 81 25.11 -6.91 26.70
N LEU A 82 25.44 -8.16 26.34
CA LEU A 82 24.72 -9.40 26.68
C LEU A 82 23.53 -9.83 25.79
N SER A 83 23.85 -10.76 24.88
CA SER A 83 23.13 -12.04 24.68
C SER A 83 21.61 -12.04 24.47
N LEU A 84 21.15 -11.68 23.27
CA LEU A 84 19.95 -12.31 22.69
C LEU A 84 20.08 -12.49 21.18
N SER A 85 20.98 -13.39 20.79
CA SER A 85 21.23 -13.83 19.41
C SER A 85 20.11 -14.70 18.82
N SER A 86 18.85 -14.54 19.25
CA SER A 86 17.70 -15.31 18.75
C SER A 86 16.48 -14.47 18.34
N ALA A 87 16.55 -13.13 18.41
CA ALA A 87 15.41 -12.25 18.11
C ALA A 87 15.69 -11.22 17.00
N LEU A 88 16.62 -11.52 16.08
CA LEU A 88 16.93 -10.71 14.91
C LEU A 88 15.86 -10.87 13.80
N GLN A 89 14.58 -10.84 14.16
CA GLN A 89 13.55 -10.46 13.21
C GLN A 89 13.81 -9.00 12.88
N LYS A 90 14.29 -8.70 11.67
CA LYS A 90 14.33 -7.33 11.13
C LYS A 90 12.93 -6.76 11.29
N PRO A 91 12.63 -5.91 12.30
CA PRO A 91 11.26 -5.52 12.61
C PRO A 91 10.65 -4.68 11.49
N GLY A 92 11.51 -4.24 10.56
CA GLY A 92 11.18 -3.29 9.54
C GLY A 92 10.74 -3.86 8.19
N MET A 93 11.39 -4.91 7.71
CA MET A 93 11.08 -5.49 6.39
C MET A 93 9.68 -6.09 6.37
N ASP A 94 9.26 -6.61 7.52
CA ASP A 94 7.97 -7.26 7.72
C ASP A 94 6.77 -6.36 7.46
N LEU A 95 6.86 -5.05 7.73
CA LEU A 95 5.70 -4.16 7.58
C LEU A 95 5.33 -3.94 6.11
N ALA A 96 6.32 -3.68 5.27
CA ALA A 96 6.13 -3.58 3.83
C ALA A 96 5.68 -4.92 3.24
N ASP A 97 6.34 -6.03 3.60
CA ASP A 97 5.99 -7.36 3.09
C ASP A 97 4.57 -7.78 3.49
N THR A 98 4.16 -7.46 4.71
CA THR A 98 2.79 -7.71 5.19
C THR A 98 1.78 -6.89 4.39
N TYR A 99 2.05 -5.60 4.14
CA TYR A 99 1.17 -4.76 3.33
C TYR A 99 1.08 -5.24 1.88
N ILE A 100 2.20 -5.58 1.24
CA ILE A 100 2.21 -6.09 -0.14
C ILE A 100 1.50 -7.44 -0.25
N THR A 101 1.70 -8.33 0.72
CA THR A 101 0.96 -9.60 0.79
C THR A 101 -0.54 -9.33 0.91
N PHE A 102 -0.95 -8.37 1.74
CA PHE A 102 -2.33 -7.97 1.87
C PHE A 102 -2.90 -7.45 0.54
N VAL A 103 -2.18 -6.59 -0.17
CA VAL A 103 -2.60 -6.07 -1.48
C VAL A 103 -2.87 -7.22 -2.45
N ARG A 104 -1.90 -8.11 -2.64
CA ARG A 104 -2.01 -9.25 -3.58
C ARG A 104 -3.15 -10.18 -3.24
N GLN A 105 -3.27 -10.59 -1.98
CA GLN A 105 -4.34 -11.48 -1.54
C GLN A 105 -5.72 -10.89 -1.83
N ASN A 106 -5.91 -9.59 -1.65
CA ASN A 106 -7.20 -8.95 -1.91
C ASN A 106 -7.42 -8.69 -3.41
N GLN A 107 -6.37 -8.45 -4.20
CA GLN A 107 -6.47 -8.42 -5.66
C GLN A 107 -6.91 -9.78 -6.20
N ASP A 108 -6.29 -10.88 -5.73
CA ASP A 108 -6.65 -12.24 -6.12
C ASP A 108 -8.12 -12.55 -5.76
N ILE A 109 -8.55 -12.21 -4.53
CA ILE A 109 -9.94 -12.41 -4.11
C ILE A 109 -10.90 -11.59 -4.98
N LEU A 110 -10.58 -10.33 -5.29
CA LEU A 110 -11.43 -9.49 -6.14
C LEU A 110 -11.55 -10.10 -7.54
N ARG A 111 -10.42 -10.53 -8.13
CA ARG A 111 -10.38 -11.21 -9.44
C ARG A 111 -11.17 -12.52 -9.46
N ASP A 112 -11.06 -13.34 -8.41
CA ASP A 112 -11.74 -14.63 -8.30
C ASP A 112 -13.25 -14.52 -8.07
N ARG A 113 -13.69 -13.42 -7.47
CA ARG A 113 -15.07 -13.31 -6.96
C ARG A 113 -15.95 -12.35 -7.75
N VAL A 114 -15.35 -11.44 -8.50
CA VAL A 114 -16.04 -10.40 -9.26
C VAL A 114 -15.92 -10.67 -10.75
N ASN A 115 -17.03 -11.08 -11.37
CA ASN A 115 -17.05 -11.43 -12.81
C ASN A 115 -17.14 -10.21 -13.74
N ASP A 116 -17.27 -9.00 -13.20
CA ASP A 116 -17.41 -7.75 -13.98
C ASP A 116 -16.05 -7.06 -14.07
N GLU A 117 -15.41 -7.18 -15.23
CA GLU A 117 -14.06 -6.69 -15.49
C GLU A 117 -13.94 -5.18 -15.29
N LEU A 118 -14.87 -4.40 -15.86
CA LEU A 118 -14.88 -2.94 -15.76
C LEU A 118 -15.07 -2.48 -14.32
N TYR A 119 -15.83 -3.23 -13.52
CA TYR A 119 -15.99 -2.94 -12.11
C TYR A 119 -14.71 -3.26 -11.31
N THR A 120 -14.05 -4.37 -11.60
CA THR A 120 -12.76 -4.75 -10.99
C THR A 120 -11.67 -3.72 -11.31
N GLU A 121 -11.56 -3.29 -12.56
CA GLU A 121 -10.63 -2.23 -13.00
C GLU A 121 -10.88 -0.93 -12.22
N LYS A 122 -12.13 -0.49 -12.09
CA LYS A 122 -12.48 0.72 -11.32
C LYS A 122 -12.13 0.60 -9.84
N VAL A 123 -12.34 -0.57 -9.22
CA VAL A 123 -11.94 -0.81 -7.82
C VAL A 123 -10.43 -0.66 -7.68
N PHE A 124 -9.66 -1.22 -8.61
CA PHE A 124 -8.19 -1.13 -8.58
C PHE A 124 -7.69 0.29 -8.83
N GLU A 125 -8.31 1.02 -9.76
CA GLU A 125 -7.99 2.42 -10.02
C GLU A 125 -8.21 3.30 -8.77
N GLN A 126 -9.37 3.14 -8.12
CA GLN A 126 -9.71 3.89 -6.91
C GLN A 126 -8.82 3.50 -5.72
N TRP A 127 -8.54 2.21 -5.54
CA TRP A 127 -7.67 1.74 -4.48
C TRP A 127 -6.22 2.23 -4.68
N TYR A 128 -5.66 2.14 -5.88
CA TYR A 128 -4.33 2.66 -6.17
C TYR A 128 -4.26 4.17 -5.90
N THR A 129 -5.21 4.94 -6.44
CA THR A 129 -5.26 6.39 -6.27
C THR A 129 -5.38 6.79 -4.80
N GLY A 130 -6.25 6.11 -4.04
CA GLY A 130 -6.39 6.32 -2.60
C GLY A 130 -5.10 6.00 -1.84
N SER A 131 -4.41 4.92 -2.22
CA SER A 131 -3.14 4.53 -1.60
C SER A 131 -2.05 5.57 -1.83
N MET A 132 -1.86 6.02 -3.07
CA MET A 132 -0.89 7.07 -3.39
C MET A 132 -1.25 8.38 -2.68
N LYS A 133 -2.53 8.74 -2.62
CA LYS A 133 -2.95 9.93 -1.88
C LYS A 133 -2.61 9.85 -0.39
N ALA A 134 -2.88 8.71 0.26
CA ALA A 134 -2.58 8.52 1.69
C ALA A 134 -1.08 8.64 1.99
N VAL A 135 -0.23 7.99 1.19
CA VAL A 135 1.24 8.11 1.33
C VAL A 135 1.70 9.54 1.07
N CYS A 136 1.15 10.21 0.05
CA CYS A 136 1.50 11.58 -0.29
C CYS A 136 1.15 12.55 0.84
N VAL A 137 -0.04 12.43 1.43
CA VAL A 137 -0.46 13.23 2.60
C VAL A 137 0.47 12.97 3.77
N TRP A 138 0.75 11.71 4.09
CA TRP A 138 1.64 11.34 5.20
C TRP A 138 3.05 11.92 5.05
N LEU A 139 3.59 11.96 3.82
CA LEU A 139 4.88 12.60 3.53
C LEU A 139 4.80 14.13 3.57
N THR A 140 3.66 14.69 3.18
CA THR A 140 3.43 16.15 3.18
C THR A 140 3.40 16.70 4.61
N ASP A 141 2.82 15.95 5.55
CA ASP A 141 2.85 16.28 6.98
C ASP A 141 4.28 16.27 7.59
N ARG A 142 5.27 15.80 6.81
CA ARG A 142 6.69 15.62 7.19
C ARG A 142 7.62 16.25 6.15
N LEU A 143 7.22 17.36 5.53
CA LEU A 143 8.06 18.06 4.55
C LEU A 143 9.35 18.61 5.17
N ASP A 144 9.26 19.10 6.41
CA ASP A 144 10.39 19.73 7.10
C ASP A 144 11.25 18.72 7.90
N LEU A 145 10.84 17.45 7.95
CA LEU A 145 11.56 16.39 8.67
C LEU A 145 12.33 15.51 7.69
N GLN A 146 13.56 15.11 8.06
CA GLN A 146 14.27 14.06 7.32
C GLN A 146 13.64 12.69 7.62
N LEU A 147 13.36 11.91 6.58
CA LEU A 147 12.86 10.55 6.78
C LEU A 147 13.91 9.66 7.43
N HIS A 148 13.51 8.96 8.49
CA HIS A 148 14.35 7.93 9.08
C HIS A 148 14.58 6.81 8.05
N MET A 149 15.79 6.24 8.03
CA MET A 149 16.21 5.16 7.11
C MET A 149 15.17 4.03 6.97
N TYR A 150 14.55 3.67 8.09
CA TYR A 150 13.52 2.64 8.13
C TYR A 150 12.22 3.06 7.43
N GLN A 151 11.77 4.30 7.64
CA GLN A 151 10.59 4.86 6.96
C GLN A 151 10.85 4.90 5.45
N LEU A 152 12.02 5.41 5.05
CA LEU A 152 12.44 5.50 3.66
C LEU A 152 12.42 4.14 2.96
N LYS A 153 13.13 3.13 3.50
CA LYS A 153 13.15 1.77 2.92
C LYS A 153 11.76 1.13 2.82
N THR A 154 10.92 1.35 3.82
CA THR A 154 9.55 0.79 3.86
C THR A 154 8.67 1.44 2.80
N LEU A 155 8.69 2.77 2.71
CA LEU A 155 7.89 3.54 1.75
C LEU A 155 8.33 3.26 0.31
N ILE A 156 9.63 3.23 0.03
CA ILE A 156 10.16 2.84 -1.30
C ILE A 156 9.61 1.47 -1.71
N LYS A 157 9.70 0.49 -0.81
CA LYS A 157 9.23 -0.87 -1.10
C LYS A 157 7.72 -0.92 -1.33
N ILE A 158 6.92 -0.22 -0.50
CA ILE A 158 5.46 -0.14 -0.66
C ILE A 158 5.12 0.49 -2.01
N VAL A 159 5.67 1.68 -2.30
CA VAL A 159 5.37 2.44 -3.52
C VAL A 159 5.75 1.65 -4.77
N LYS A 160 6.97 1.11 -4.85
CA LYS A 160 7.41 0.33 -6.02
C LYS A 160 6.59 -0.93 -6.24
N LYS A 161 6.36 -1.72 -5.17
CA LYS A 161 5.61 -2.98 -5.31
C LYS A 161 4.15 -2.73 -5.60
N THR A 162 3.52 -1.75 -4.96
CA THR A 162 2.13 -1.36 -5.25
C THR A 162 2.00 -0.83 -6.68
N TYR A 163 2.88 0.04 -7.18
CA TYR A 163 2.85 0.49 -8.58
C TYR A 163 2.83 -0.70 -9.54
N ARG A 164 3.79 -1.61 -9.39
CA ARG A 164 3.91 -2.77 -10.28
C ARG A 164 2.74 -3.73 -10.16
N ASP A 165 2.32 -4.05 -8.93
CA ASP A 165 1.23 -4.99 -8.71
C ASP A 165 -0.09 -4.46 -9.28
N PHE A 166 -0.35 -3.14 -9.22
CA PHE A 166 -1.55 -2.54 -9.85
C PHE A 166 -1.42 -2.37 -11.36
N ARG A 167 -0.22 -2.12 -11.89
CA ARG A 167 0.04 -2.16 -13.35
C ARG A 167 -0.28 -3.54 -13.93
N LEU A 168 0.13 -4.61 -13.25
CA LEU A 168 -0.18 -5.98 -13.65
C LEU A 168 -1.67 -6.33 -13.59
N GLN A 169 -2.45 -5.57 -12.80
CA GLN A 169 -3.90 -5.71 -12.73
C GLN A 169 -4.67 -4.90 -13.78
N GLY A 170 -3.96 -4.18 -14.67
CA GLY A 170 -4.56 -3.42 -15.77
C GLY A 170 -4.86 -1.95 -15.46
N VAL A 171 -4.37 -1.40 -14.34
CA VAL A 171 -4.51 0.03 -14.07
C VAL A 171 -3.67 0.82 -15.08
N LEU A 172 -4.31 1.77 -15.77
CA LEU A 172 -3.69 2.55 -16.85
C LEU A 172 -2.56 3.45 -16.34
N ASP A 173 -1.55 3.66 -17.18
CA ASP A 173 -0.39 4.50 -16.86
C ASP A 173 -0.76 5.94 -16.47
N GLY A 174 -1.83 6.49 -17.04
CA GLY A 174 -2.34 7.82 -16.67
C GLY A 174 -2.84 7.90 -15.22
N THR A 175 -3.38 6.80 -14.68
CA THR A 175 -3.74 6.69 -13.26
C THR A 175 -2.53 6.35 -12.40
N LEU A 176 -1.66 5.46 -12.88
CA LEU A 176 -0.46 5.04 -12.16
C LEU A 176 0.48 6.22 -11.88
N ASN A 177 0.68 7.08 -12.89
CA ASN A 177 1.53 8.27 -12.82
C ASN A 177 0.77 9.52 -12.38
N ASN A 178 -0.20 9.36 -11.46
CA ASN A 178 -0.92 10.51 -10.93
C ASN A 178 0.00 11.45 -10.11
N LYS A 179 -0.45 12.68 -9.92
CA LYS A 179 0.30 13.73 -9.19
C LYS A 179 0.76 13.31 -7.79
N SER A 180 -0.02 12.46 -7.10
CA SER A 180 0.38 11.97 -5.76
C SER A 180 1.59 11.04 -5.88
N TYR A 181 1.57 10.11 -6.83
CA TYR A 181 2.70 9.23 -7.12
C TYR A 181 3.95 10.02 -7.49
N GLU A 182 3.86 10.97 -8.41
CA GLU A 182 5.02 11.80 -8.81
C GLU A 182 5.63 12.56 -7.62
N THR A 183 4.78 13.13 -6.76
CA THR A 183 5.21 13.84 -5.56
C THR A 183 5.96 12.89 -4.61
N ILE A 184 5.43 11.69 -4.39
CA ILE A 184 6.06 10.66 -3.57
C ILE A 184 7.40 10.23 -4.19
N TYR A 185 7.40 9.90 -5.48
CA TYR A 185 8.57 9.43 -6.21
C TYR A 185 9.73 10.43 -6.10
N ASN A 186 9.45 11.71 -6.34
CA ASN A 186 10.43 12.78 -6.24
C ASN A 186 10.99 12.90 -4.81
N ARG A 187 10.12 12.92 -3.78
CA ARG A 187 10.56 13.00 -2.38
C ARG A 187 11.44 11.82 -1.98
N LEU A 188 11.01 10.58 -2.28
CA LEU A 188 11.77 9.38 -1.90
C LEU A 188 13.11 9.28 -2.64
N THR A 189 13.18 9.72 -3.89
CA THR A 189 14.43 9.75 -4.68
C THR A 189 15.46 10.72 -4.06
N VAL A 190 15.02 11.90 -3.66
CA VAL A 190 15.90 12.90 -3.01
C VAL A 190 16.38 12.42 -1.64
N GLU A 191 15.50 11.83 -0.84
CA GLU A 191 15.85 11.27 0.47
C GLU A 191 16.85 10.10 0.35
N GLU A 192 16.64 9.22 -0.63
CA GLU A 192 17.57 8.14 -0.96
C GLU A 192 18.96 8.66 -1.34
N ALA A 193 19.02 9.65 -2.24
CA ALA A 193 20.28 10.27 -2.61
C ALA A 193 20.98 10.92 -1.41
N THR A 194 20.23 11.62 -0.55
CA THR A 194 20.74 12.26 0.67
C THR A 194 21.34 11.24 1.63
N VAL A 195 20.66 10.10 1.83
CA VAL A 195 21.15 9.00 2.67
C VAL A 195 22.41 8.36 2.08
N ALA A 196 22.45 8.12 0.77
CA ALA A 196 23.60 7.53 0.09
C ALA A 196 24.86 8.40 0.21
N VAL A 197 24.71 9.73 0.10
CA VAL A 197 25.80 10.69 0.28
C VAL A 197 26.30 10.71 1.72
N LYS A 198 25.40 10.67 2.72
CA LYS A 198 25.78 10.67 4.15
C LYS A 198 26.44 9.35 4.61
N ALA A 199 26.08 8.21 4.02
CA ALA A 199 26.50 6.90 4.49
C ALA A 199 27.78 6.35 3.85
N GLY A 200 28.32 6.98 2.78
CA GLY A 200 29.51 6.50 2.07
C GLY A 200 29.38 5.09 1.43
N GLY A 201 28.22 4.44 1.57
CA GLY A 201 27.90 3.11 1.08
C GLY A 201 26.39 2.98 0.91
N GLY A 202 25.96 2.70 -0.33
CA GLY A 202 24.57 2.74 -0.75
C GLY A 202 23.62 1.80 0.00
N LEU A 203 22.33 2.10 -0.10
CA LEU A 203 21.24 1.22 0.31
C LEU A 203 21.39 -0.13 -0.41
N GLN A 204 21.77 -1.18 0.32
CA GLN A 204 21.92 -2.51 -0.25
C GLN A 204 20.56 -3.02 -0.77
N GLY A 205 20.34 -2.91 -2.09
CA GLY A 205 19.32 -3.65 -2.85
C GLY A 205 17.89 -3.09 -2.91
N ILE A 206 17.62 -1.88 -2.45
CA ILE A 206 16.30 -1.22 -2.62
C ILE A 206 16.54 0.22 -3.06
N SER A 207 16.43 0.48 -4.37
CA SER A 207 16.49 1.83 -4.96
C SER A 207 15.16 2.24 -5.56
N MET A 208 14.86 3.54 -5.60
CA MET A 208 13.73 4.10 -6.35
C MET A 208 13.94 4.07 -7.87
N ARG A 209 15.17 3.89 -8.36
CA ARG A 209 15.43 3.68 -9.79
C ARG A 209 14.80 2.37 -10.26
N ASP A 210 14.31 2.36 -11.50
CA ASP A 210 13.97 1.11 -12.18
C ASP A 210 15.26 0.32 -12.37
N SER A 211 15.23 -0.94 -11.96
CA SER A 211 16.35 -1.88 -12.15
C SER A 211 15.96 -2.95 -13.17
N ASP A 212 14.95 -2.65 -14.00
CA ASP A 212 14.53 -3.48 -15.11
C ASP A 212 15.11 -2.87 -16.40
N GLU A 213 16.44 -2.71 -16.46
CA GLU A 213 17.15 -2.73 -17.73
C GLU A 213 17.51 -4.20 -17.98
N GLU A 214 17.00 -4.71 -19.10
CA GLU A 214 17.13 -6.07 -19.59
C GLU A 214 18.61 -6.42 -19.82
N ASP A 215 19.07 -7.55 -19.26
CA ASP A 215 20.25 -8.23 -19.79
C ASP A 215 19.78 -9.11 -20.97
N ASP A 216 20.15 -8.72 -22.19
CA ASP A 216 20.19 -9.58 -23.40
C ASP A 216 21.21 -10.72 -23.23
#